data_AF-A0AAV1REK8-F1
#
_entry.id   AF-A0AAV1REK8-F1
#
_cell.length_a   1.000
_cell.length_b   1.000
_cell.length_c   1.000
_cell.angle_alpha   90.00
_cell.angle_beta   90.00
_cell.angle_gamma   90.00
#
_symmetry.space_group_name_H-M   'P 1'
#
loop_
_entity.id
_entity.type
_entity.pdbx_description
1 polymer ?
#
loop_
_entity_poly.entity_id
_entity_poly.type
_entity_poly.pdbx_seq_one_letter_code
_entity_poly.pdbx_strand_id
1 'polypeptide(L)'
;MPSSKFRFFLVRGSPFLTCLITSNTEISISTIHAIISFSSSNSSSNSLTKYTVKLNNNQTWLIYSSSPINLSHGLSSITSEGFSGIIRIVVLPDSDPKNEAILDRFSSCYPVSCDAAFTKPFCLEYNSIDGELVGVVGDSWLLRTDIVSITWHSIKGIREQSYGEIVDALVKDVGGLDSSAITTTSSYFYGKLIARAARLALVAEEVCFLDVIPNVRKFLKETIEPWLEGTFGGNGFLHEDKCGGIVTKQGLTDSGADFGFGIYNNHHFHLGYFLYGIAVLAKVDPACGRKYRTQAYSLMADFMNLGRRSNSNYARLWCFDLYKLHSWVEGLTEFADGRNQENTSEPVNAYYSATLMGLAYGDTHLVATGSLLAALEIHAAQTWWHVKEEDKLYPEDFTKENRVVGVLWANKRDSGLWFAPPDWKERRLGIQLLPLLPISEVLFSDVGFTRELVNWTLPALARRVREGLKGFIYALEGIYDKESALEKIKNLNGHDDGNTLTNLLWWIHSRGDEEEVGCEGGGKFCWFGRYCH
;
A
#
# COMPACT_ATOMS: atom_id res chain seq x y z
N MET A 1 1.67 18.87 -29.85
CA MET A 1 0.88 19.41 -28.71
C MET A 1 0.00 20.52 -29.23
N PRO A 2 -1.31 20.54 -28.95
CA PRO A 2 -2.15 21.71 -29.24
C PRO A 2 -1.66 22.91 -28.43
N SER A 3 -1.89 24.13 -28.94
CA SER A 3 -1.50 25.38 -28.28
C SER A 3 -2.42 25.68 -27.10
N SER A 4 -2.27 24.92 -26.00
CA SER A 4 -3.03 25.17 -24.78
C SER A 4 -2.63 26.51 -24.19
N LYS A 5 -3.63 27.40 -24.04
CA LYS A 5 -3.46 28.71 -23.40
C LYS A 5 -3.14 28.58 -21.90
N PHE A 6 -3.54 27.47 -21.28
CA PHE A 6 -3.35 27.17 -19.87
C PHE A 6 -2.53 25.88 -19.69
N ARG A 7 -1.62 25.87 -18.72
CA ARG A 7 -0.89 24.67 -18.27
C ARG A 7 -0.84 24.66 -16.75
N PHE A 8 -1.52 23.69 -16.14
CA PHE A 8 -1.50 23.49 -14.69
C PHE A 8 -0.33 22.60 -14.28
N PHE A 9 0.30 22.96 -13.16
CA PHE A 9 1.31 22.16 -12.48
C PHE A 9 0.70 21.66 -11.17
N LEU A 10 0.21 20.42 -11.19
CA LEU A 10 -0.40 19.77 -10.04
C LEU A 10 0.65 18.87 -9.37
N VAL A 11 1.04 19.22 -8.15
CA VAL A 11 2.07 18.51 -7.38
C VAL A 11 1.52 18.23 -5.99
N ARG A 12 1.57 16.97 -5.56
CA ARG A 12 1.11 16.55 -4.23
C ARG A 12 1.92 17.26 -3.14
N GLY A 13 1.24 17.70 -2.08
CA GLY A 13 1.84 18.50 -1.01
C GLY A 13 2.07 19.97 -1.35
N SER A 14 1.88 20.41 -2.60
CA SER A 14 1.87 21.85 -2.92
C SER A 14 0.59 22.48 -2.36
N PRO A 15 0.66 23.49 -1.48
CA PRO A 15 -0.54 24.25 -1.06
C PRO A 15 -1.06 25.16 -2.19
N PHE A 16 -0.27 25.36 -3.25
CA PHE A 16 -0.63 26.22 -4.39
C PHE A 16 -1.10 25.40 -5.59
N LEU A 17 -2.28 25.74 -6.11
CA LEU A 17 -2.65 25.48 -7.50
C LEU A 17 -1.85 26.44 -8.40
N THR A 18 -1.03 25.93 -9.32
CA THR A 18 -0.17 26.75 -10.18
C THR A 18 -0.57 26.60 -11.65
N CYS A 19 -0.77 27.71 -12.36
CA CYS A 19 -1.13 27.74 -13.78
C CYS A 19 -0.24 28.71 -14.58
N LEU A 20 0.35 28.23 -15.68
CA LEU A 20 1.05 29.04 -16.68
C LEU A 20 0.09 29.38 -17.82
N ILE A 21 0.04 30.67 -18.17
CA ILE A 21 -0.83 31.24 -19.19
C ILE A 21 0.03 31.75 -20.35
N THR A 22 0.02 31.00 -21.46
CA THR A 22 1.05 31.04 -22.51
C THR A 22 0.87 32.14 -23.56
N SER A 23 -0.29 32.78 -23.58
CA SER A 23 -0.64 33.90 -24.46
C SER A 23 -1.56 34.87 -23.71
N ASN A 24 -1.66 36.13 -24.14
CA ASN A 24 -2.62 37.08 -23.54
C ASN A 24 -4.04 36.51 -23.60
N THR A 25 -4.60 36.17 -22.44
CA THR A 25 -5.87 35.43 -22.31
C THR A 25 -6.67 35.97 -21.13
N GLU A 26 -7.94 36.28 -21.35
CA GLU A 26 -8.89 36.59 -20.28
C GLU A 26 -9.04 35.38 -19.35
N ILE A 27 -8.98 35.62 -18.04
CA ILE A 27 -9.18 34.60 -17.01
C ILE A 27 -10.50 34.86 -16.32
N SER A 28 -11.24 33.79 -16.03
CA SER A 28 -12.37 33.79 -15.09
C SER A 28 -12.14 32.71 -14.03
N ILE A 29 -12.24 33.10 -12.76
CA ILE A 29 -12.19 32.21 -11.60
C ILE A 29 -13.58 32.26 -10.95
N SER A 30 -14.28 31.14 -10.88
CA SER A 30 -15.62 31.03 -10.30
C SER A 30 -15.62 30.26 -8.98
N THR A 31 -16.52 30.63 -8.07
CA THR A 31 -16.74 29.95 -6.79
C THR A 31 -18.23 29.74 -6.55
N ILE A 32 -18.61 28.69 -5.81
CA ILE A 32 -20.00 28.48 -5.36
C ILE A 32 -20.37 29.34 -4.15
N HIS A 33 -19.40 30.02 -3.55
CA HIS A 33 -19.53 30.87 -2.37
C HIS A 33 -19.52 32.35 -2.75
N ALA A 34 -20.21 33.18 -1.98
CA ALA A 34 -20.22 34.62 -2.23
C ALA A 34 -18.89 35.26 -1.79
N ILE A 35 -18.32 36.11 -2.64
CA ILE A 35 -17.15 36.92 -2.34
C ILE A 35 -17.59 38.09 -1.45
N ILE A 36 -17.18 38.07 -0.19
CA ILE A 36 -17.53 39.09 0.82
C ILE A 36 -16.45 40.16 0.99
N SER A 37 -15.22 39.88 0.55
CA SER A 37 -14.13 40.87 0.50
C SER A 37 -13.16 40.51 -0.61
N PHE A 38 -12.70 41.53 -1.32
CA PHE A 38 -11.70 41.43 -2.39
C PHE A 38 -10.76 42.63 -2.27
N SER A 39 -9.46 42.40 -2.18
CA SER A 39 -8.46 43.47 -1.99
C SER A 39 -7.13 43.09 -2.63
N SER A 40 -6.36 44.07 -3.10
CA SER A 40 -4.97 43.86 -3.55
C SER A 40 -4.00 44.32 -2.48
N SER A 41 -3.08 43.44 -2.07
CA SER A 41 -2.16 43.66 -0.96
C SER A 41 -0.78 44.12 -1.47
N ASN A 42 -0.67 45.44 -1.72
CA ASN A 42 0.59 46.20 -1.74
C ASN A 42 0.31 47.71 -1.80
N SER A 43 -0.25 48.26 -0.72
CA SER A 43 -0.73 49.66 -0.62
C SER A 43 0.36 50.73 -0.73
N SER A 44 1.65 50.34 -0.75
CA SER A 44 2.80 51.23 -0.94
C SER A 44 3.43 51.18 -2.35
N SER A 45 3.06 50.22 -3.21
CA SER A 45 3.70 50.02 -4.52
C SER A 45 2.76 49.71 -5.69
N ASN A 46 1.46 49.52 -5.44
CA ASN A 46 0.43 49.37 -6.47
C ASN A 46 0.70 48.23 -7.47
N SER A 47 1.37 47.16 -7.03
CA SER A 47 1.93 46.15 -7.93
C SER A 47 0.90 45.23 -8.62
N LEU A 48 -0.34 45.17 -8.13
CA LEU A 48 -1.42 44.30 -8.63
C LEU A 48 -0.98 42.83 -8.86
N THR A 49 -0.01 42.35 -8.08
CA THR A 49 0.55 40.99 -8.17
C THR A 49 -0.05 40.03 -7.15
N LYS A 50 -0.70 40.54 -6.10
CA LYS A 50 -1.33 39.78 -5.01
C LYS A 50 -2.74 40.29 -4.76
N TYR A 51 -3.68 39.36 -4.59
CA TYR A 51 -5.07 39.60 -4.22
C TYR A 51 -5.50 38.68 -3.09
N THR A 52 -6.19 39.24 -2.09
CA THR A 52 -6.77 38.52 -0.96
C THR A 52 -8.29 38.51 -1.13
N VAL A 53 -8.87 37.31 -1.16
CA VAL A 53 -10.30 37.04 -1.40
C VAL A 53 -10.88 36.38 -0.16
N LYS A 54 -11.95 36.93 0.42
CA LYS A 54 -12.70 36.28 1.51
C LYS A 54 -14.07 35.83 1.02
N LEU A 55 -14.43 34.61 1.38
CA LEU A 55 -15.69 33.96 0.98
C LEU A 55 -16.65 33.87 2.17
N ASN A 56 -17.96 33.77 1.89
CA ASN A 56 -19.00 33.65 2.92
C ASN A 56 -19.01 32.32 3.70
N ASN A 57 -18.12 31.38 3.37
CA ASN A 57 -17.87 30.14 4.12
C ASN A 57 -16.68 30.27 5.12
N ASN A 58 -16.26 31.51 5.43
CA ASN A 58 -15.09 31.86 6.26
C ASN A 58 -13.72 31.49 5.69
N GLN A 59 -13.61 30.98 4.45
CA GLN A 59 -12.31 30.75 3.82
C GLN A 59 -11.71 32.07 3.29
N THR A 60 -10.41 32.24 3.53
CA THR A 60 -9.59 33.27 2.88
C THR A 60 -8.69 32.60 1.84
N TRP A 61 -8.67 33.14 0.63
CA TRP A 61 -7.87 32.68 -0.50
C TRP A 61 -6.93 33.78 -0.97
N LEU A 62 -5.72 33.40 -1.38
CA LEU A 62 -4.70 34.30 -1.91
C LEU A 62 -4.43 33.95 -3.37
N ILE A 63 -4.49 34.96 -4.24
CA ILE A 63 -4.19 34.86 -5.67
C ILE A 63 -2.91 35.66 -5.93
N TYR A 64 -1.89 34.99 -6.43
CA TYR A 64 -0.60 35.56 -6.82
C TYR A 64 -0.43 35.51 -8.32
N SER A 65 0.29 36.47 -8.88
CA SER A 65 0.63 36.53 -10.31
C SER A 65 2.08 36.96 -10.51
N SER A 66 2.72 36.45 -11.56
CA SER A 66 4.13 36.75 -11.91
C SER A 66 4.39 38.19 -12.35
N SER A 67 3.33 38.91 -12.70
CA SER A 67 3.34 40.27 -13.24
C SER A 67 2.00 40.92 -12.92
N PRO A 68 1.89 42.26 -12.90
CA PRO A 68 0.63 42.95 -12.57
C PRO A 68 -0.54 42.43 -13.41
N ILE A 69 -1.65 42.08 -12.76
CA ILE A 69 -2.90 41.65 -13.39
C ILE A 69 -4.04 42.47 -12.81
N ASN A 70 -4.85 43.12 -13.66
CA ASN A 70 -6.04 43.81 -13.17
C ASN A 70 -7.18 42.80 -13.01
N LEU A 71 -7.51 42.44 -11.77
CA LEU A 71 -8.65 41.58 -11.44
C LEU A 71 -9.83 42.40 -10.91
N SER A 72 -11.00 42.15 -11.49
CA SER A 72 -12.31 42.62 -11.03
C SER A 72 -13.12 41.44 -10.50
N HIS A 73 -14.14 41.69 -9.66
CA HIS A 73 -14.98 40.62 -9.13
C HIS A 73 -16.48 40.93 -9.24
N GLY A 74 -17.28 39.88 -9.43
CA GLY A 74 -18.71 39.87 -9.21
C GLY A 74 -19.05 39.29 -7.84
N LEU A 75 -20.27 38.76 -7.70
CA LEU A 75 -20.71 38.07 -6.47
C LEU A 75 -19.98 36.74 -6.24
N SER A 76 -19.67 36.01 -7.31
CA SER A 76 -19.17 34.62 -7.29
C SER A 76 -18.12 34.34 -8.36
N SER A 77 -17.60 35.39 -9.00
CA SER A 77 -16.59 35.32 -10.08
C SER A 77 -15.54 36.40 -9.94
N ILE A 78 -14.33 36.13 -10.45
CA ILE A 78 -13.21 37.06 -10.55
C ILE A 78 -12.70 37.01 -11.99
N THR A 79 -12.56 38.16 -12.66
CA THR A 79 -12.24 38.26 -14.09
C THR A 79 -11.10 39.24 -14.38
N SER A 80 -10.43 39.05 -15.53
CA SER A 80 -9.38 39.93 -16.06
C SER A 80 -9.54 40.19 -17.56
N GLU A 81 -9.09 41.36 -18.03
CA GLU A 81 -9.14 41.78 -19.45
C GLU A 81 -8.07 41.11 -20.34
N GLY A 82 -7.17 40.32 -19.74
CA GLY A 82 -6.10 39.62 -20.44
C GLY A 82 -4.82 39.52 -19.61
N PHE A 83 -4.23 38.33 -19.58
CA PHE A 83 -2.97 38.08 -18.90
C PHE A 83 -2.12 37.04 -19.63
N SER A 84 -0.80 37.13 -19.47
CA SER A 84 0.15 36.06 -19.77
C SER A 84 1.25 36.06 -18.71
N GLY A 85 1.65 34.88 -18.26
CA GLY A 85 2.48 34.72 -17.07
C GLY A 85 2.00 33.55 -16.23
N ILE A 86 2.31 33.56 -14.94
CA ILE A 86 1.93 32.51 -13.99
C ILE A 86 0.94 33.07 -12.98
N ILE A 87 -0.11 32.29 -12.67
CA ILE A 87 -1.02 32.52 -11.55
C ILE A 87 -0.89 31.38 -10.57
N ARG A 88 -0.91 31.71 -9.28
CA ARG A 88 -0.95 30.73 -8.18
C ARG A 88 -2.06 31.06 -7.21
N ILE A 89 -2.81 30.06 -6.81
CA ILE A 89 -3.97 30.19 -5.91
C ILE A 89 -3.75 29.25 -4.73
N VAL A 90 -3.96 29.75 -3.51
CA VAL A 90 -3.82 29.00 -2.26
C VAL A 90 -4.90 29.41 -1.26
N VAL A 91 -5.38 28.45 -0.46
CA VAL A 91 -6.22 28.73 0.71
C VAL A 91 -5.32 29.00 1.92
N LEU A 92 -5.63 30.07 2.66
CA LEU A 92 -4.89 30.51 3.84
C LEU A 92 -5.42 29.78 5.08
N PRO A 93 -4.64 28.91 5.75
CA PRO A 93 -5.08 28.19 6.94
C PRO A 93 -5.47 29.14 8.06
N ASP A 94 -6.65 28.87 8.64
CA ASP A 94 -7.32 29.62 9.72
C ASP A 94 -7.48 31.13 9.50
N SER A 95 -7.21 31.61 8.27
CA SER A 95 -7.05 33.03 7.97
C SER A 95 -5.99 33.76 8.84
N ASP A 96 -4.97 33.06 9.38
CA ASP A 96 -3.93 33.66 10.22
C ASP A 96 -2.90 34.47 9.39
N PRO A 97 -2.68 35.77 9.67
CA PRO A 97 -1.64 36.58 9.04
C PRO A 97 -0.20 36.03 9.13
N LYS A 98 0.11 35.18 10.11
CA LYS A 98 1.41 34.49 10.20
C LYS A 98 1.60 33.48 9.07
N ASN A 99 0.55 32.74 8.74
CA ASN A 99 0.52 31.78 7.64
C ASN A 99 0.62 32.52 6.29
N GLU A 100 0.00 33.69 6.18
CA GLU A 100 0.08 34.56 5.00
C GLU A 100 1.53 35.00 4.72
N ALA A 101 2.29 35.39 5.75
CA ALA A 101 3.70 35.76 5.60
C ALA A 101 4.59 34.60 5.11
N ILE A 102 4.27 33.35 5.47
CA ILE A 102 4.97 32.15 4.97
C ILE A 102 4.62 31.92 3.50
N LEU A 103 3.33 31.96 3.15
CA LEU A 103 2.86 31.75 1.77
C LEU A 103 3.39 32.83 0.81
N ASP A 104 3.38 34.09 1.22
CA ASP A 104 3.92 35.22 0.45
C ASP A 104 5.39 34.99 0.05
N ARG A 105 6.21 34.52 1.00
CA ARG A 105 7.65 34.28 0.79
C ARG A 105 7.96 33.25 -0.30
N PHE A 106 7.08 32.26 -0.49
CA PHE A 106 7.26 31.18 -1.48
C PHE A 106 6.31 31.29 -2.68
N SER A 107 5.56 32.39 -2.78
CA SER A 107 4.61 32.67 -3.87
C SER A 107 5.25 32.68 -5.26
N SER A 108 6.54 33.01 -5.39
CA SER A 108 7.28 32.97 -6.66
C SER A 108 7.84 31.58 -7.04
N CYS A 109 7.91 30.63 -6.11
CA CYS A 109 8.57 29.33 -6.30
C CYS A 109 7.54 28.20 -6.43
N TYR A 110 7.46 27.56 -7.60
CA TYR A 110 6.54 26.44 -7.86
C TYR A 110 7.28 25.16 -8.30
N PRO A 111 6.85 23.98 -7.83
CA PRO A 111 7.53 22.73 -8.14
C PRO A 111 7.31 22.32 -9.61
N VAL A 112 8.41 21.96 -10.28
CA VAL A 112 8.42 21.36 -11.63
C VAL A 112 9.01 19.93 -11.64
N SER A 113 9.74 19.57 -10.58
CA SER A 113 10.31 18.26 -10.25
C SER A 113 10.78 18.28 -8.78
N CYS A 114 11.19 17.15 -8.17
CA CYS A 114 11.53 17.06 -6.74
C CYS A 114 12.74 16.12 -6.45
N ASP A 115 13.67 16.51 -5.57
CA ASP A 115 14.74 15.67 -4.96
C ASP A 115 15.32 16.35 -3.66
N ALA A 116 15.71 15.55 -2.62
CA ALA A 116 15.29 15.74 -1.19
C ALA A 116 16.26 15.88 0.08
N ALA A 117 16.46 17.00 0.86
CA ALA A 117 17.06 17.05 2.27
C ALA A 117 16.91 18.35 3.19
N PHE A 118 16.60 18.25 4.52
CA PHE A 118 16.21 19.38 5.46
C PHE A 118 16.75 19.39 6.93
N THR A 119 16.70 20.56 7.64
CA THR A 119 16.91 20.72 9.12
C THR A 119 16.06 21.78 9.92
N LYS A 120 14.94 22.34 9.41
CA LYS A 120 14.00 23.32 10.08
C LYS A 120 14.56 24.74 10.38
N PRO A 121 13.75 25.81 10.65
CA PRO A 121 12.32 25.89 11.03
C PRO A 121 11.37 26.58 10.00
N PHE A 122 10.18 27.02 10.46
CA PHE A 122 8.95 27.48 9.74
C PHE A 122 8.03 26.31 9.28
N CYS A 123 6.78 26.30 9.78
CA CYS A 123 5.74 25.31 9.47
C CYS A 123 4.39 25.99 9.16
N LEU A 124 3.51 25.25 8.47
CA LEU A 124 2.18 25.68 8.04
C LEU A 124 1.25 24.45 8.08
N GLU A 125 0.08 24.51 8.70
CA GLU A 125 -0.73 23.32 8.98
C GLU A 125 -2.04 23.33 8.16
N TYR A 126 -2.43 22.17 7.63
CA TYR A 126 -3.66 21.96 6.86
C TYR A 126 -4.38 20.68 7.31
N ASN A 127 -5.63 20.78 7.73
CA ASN A 127 -6.45 19.59 7.98
C ASN A 127 -6.81 18.88 6.66
N SER A 128 -6.59 17.57 6.61
CA SER A 128 -6.91 16.72 5.46
C SER A 128 -7.51 15.37 5.89
N ILE A 129 -8.01 14.58 4.95
CA ILE A 129 -8.52 13.23 5.22
C ILE A 129 -7.43 12.23 5.63
N ASP A 130 -6.17 12.54 5.35
CA ASP A 130 -5.01 11.72 5.75
C ASP A 130 -4.42 12.17 7.09
N GLY A 131 -5.10 13.09 7.79
CA GLY A 131 -4.62 13.76 9.00
C GLY A 131 -4.16 15.19 8.75
N GLU A 132 -3.49 15.76 9.75
CA GLU A 132 -2.91 17.11 9.69
C GLU A 132 -1.65 17.12 8.81
N LEU A 133 -1.67 17.90 7.74
CA LEU A 133 -0.55 18.07 6.82
C LEU A 133 0.30 19.27 7.24
N VAL A 134 1.54 19.00 7.65
CA VAL A 134 2.51 20.05 8.01
C VAL A 134 3.37 20.40 6.81
N GLY A 135 3.15 21.58 6.24
CA GLY A 135 3.99 22.20 5.23
C GLY A 135 5.39 22.49 5.76
N VAL A 136 6.41 22.06 5.01
CA VAL A 136 7.83 22.21 5.37
C VAL A 136 8.51 23.14 4.37
N VAL A 137 9.30 24.10 4.87
CA VAL A 137 9.93 25.13 4.03
C VAL A 137 11.18 24.62 3.31
N GLY A 138 11.05 24.45 2.00
CA GLY A 138 12.12 24.33 1.00
C GLY A 138 11.97 23.11 0.08
N ASP A 139 13.04 22.73 -0.60
CA ASP A 139 12.95 21.96 -1.85
C ASP A 139 12.92 20.42 -1.69
N SER A 140 12.58 19.90 -0.50
CA SER A 140 13.61 19.57 0.50
C SER A 140 13.50 18.34 1.47
N TRP A 141 12.51 17.43 1.52
CA TRP A 141 12.43 16.40 2.61
C TRP A 141 13.18 15.03 2.44
N LEU A 142 13.80 14.50 3.53
CA LEU A 142 14.32 13.11 3.61
C LEU A 142 13.52 12.30 4.64
N LEU A 143 12.81 11.27 4.18
CA LEU A 143 12.19 10.28 5.06
C LEU A 143 13.23 9.20 5.45
N ARG A 144 13.38 8.94 6.74
CA ARG A 144 14.09 7.77 7.27
C ARG A 144 13.07 6.88 7.94
N THR A 145 13.02 5.62 7.51
CA THR A 145 12.22 4.56 8.15
C THR A 145 13.17 3.47 8.65
N ASP A 146 12.78 2.79 9.71
CA ASP A 146 13.49 1.60 10.18
C ASP A 146 13.25 0.46 9.18
N ILE A 147 14.35 -0.10 8.66
CA ILE A 147 14.26 -1.14 7.64
C ILE A 147 13.78 -2.43 8.29
N VAL A 148 12.67 -2.97 7.78
CA VAL A 148 12.19 -4.29 8.17
C VAL A 148 13.17 -5.34 7.62
N SER A 149 13.84 -6.05 8.54
CA SER A 149 14.72 -7.17 8.22
C SER A 149 13.89 -8.35 7.73
N ILE A 150 13.80 -8.50 6.42
CA ILE A 150 13.01 -9.54 5.77
C ILE A 150 13.85 -10.81 5.63
N THR A 151 13.29 -11.92 6.11
CA THR A 151 13.89 -13.26 6.02
C THR A 151 12.84 -14.29 5.58
N TRP A 152 13.27 -15.53 5.35
CA TRP A 152 12.42 -16.65 4.95
C TRP A 152 11.55 -17.22 6.09
N HIS A 153 11.90 -16.92 7.34
CA HIS A 153 11.46 -17.63 8.55
C HIS A 153 10.91 -16.66 9.61
N SER A 154 10.40 -17.19 10.73
CA SER A 154 9.92 -16.35 11.83
C SER A 154 11.03 -15.51 12.49
N ILE A 155 10.64 -14.42 13.16
CA ILE A 155 11.59 -13.50 13.81
C ILE A 155 12.22 -14.14 15.07
N LYS A 156 11.43 -14.88 15.84
CA LYS A 156 11.85 -15.47 17.14
C LYS A 156 12.26 -16.95 17.05
N GLY A 157 12.08 -17.59 15.88
CA GLY A 157 12.22 -19.03 15.72
C GLY A 157 11.07 -19.82 16.35
N ILE A 158 11.18 -21.15 16.27
CA ILE A 158 10.19 -22.10 16.80
C ILE A 158 10.90 -23.04 17.78
N ARG A 159 10.27 -23.32 18.92
CA ARG A 159 10.80 -24.29 19.90
C ARG A 159 10.67 -25.72 19.38
N GLU A 160 11.73 -26.53 19.53
CA GLU A 160 11.79 -27.93 19.06
C GLU A 160 10.61 -28.79 19.57
N GLN A 161 10.13 -28.53 20.80
CA GLN A 161 8.97 -29.21 21.39
C GLN A 161 7.69 -29.09 20.55
N SER A 162 7.57 -28.03 19.73
CA SER A 162 6.42 -27.79 18.85
C SER A 162 6.57 -28.41 17.46
N TYR A 163 7.76 -28.94 17.11
CA TYR A 163 8.04 -29.40 15.75
C TYR A 163 7.14 -30.57 15.35
N GLY A 164 6.92 -31.55 16.23
CA GLY A 164 6.12 -32.74 15.92
C GLY A 164 4.70 -32.40 15.43
N GLU A 165 4.00 -31.50 16.14
CA GLU A 165 2.66 -31.04 15.77
C GLU A 165 2.63 -30.28 14.44
N ILE A 166 3.65 -29.46 14.17
CA ILE A 166 3.77 -28.75 12.88
C ILE A 166 4.07 -29.74 11.75
N VAL A 167 4.93 -30.74 11.99
CA VAL A 167 5.31 -31.78 11.02
C VAL A 167 4.13 -32.68 10.66
N ASP A 168 3.31 -33.09 11.64
CA ASP A 168 2.11 -33.90 11.39
C ASP A 168 1.11 -33.17 10.47
N ALA A 169 0.90 -31.86 10.68
CA ALA A 169 0.10 -31.03 9.79
C ALA A 169 0.77 -30.87 8.41
N LEU A 170 2.08 -30.63 8.37
CA LEU A 170 2.87 -30.41 7.16
C LEU A 170 2.85 -31.62 6.23
N VAL A 171 2.99 -32.85 6.77
CA VAL A 171 2.89 -34.09 6.00
C VAL A 171 1.51 -34.21 5.34
N LYS A 172 0.44 -33.88 6.08
CA LYS A 172 -0.94 -33.92 5.57
C LYS A 172 -1.20 -32.85 4.52
N ASP A 173 -0.79 -31.60 4.76
CA ASP A 173 -0.99 -30.48 3.84
C ASP A 173 -0.17 -30.66 2.54
N VAL A 174 1.07 -31.17 2.62
CA VAL A 174 1.88 -31.51 1.43
C VAL A 174 1.34 -32.74 0.70
N GLY A 175 0.85 -33.74 1.43
CA GLY A 175 0.19 -34.92 0.84
C GLY A 175 -1.09 -34.60 0.07
N GLY A 176 -1.71 -33.43 0.32
CA GLY A 176 -2.85 -32.91 -0.41
C GLY A 176 -2.52 -32.02 -1.62
N LEU A 177 -1.24 -31.81 -1.96
CA LEU A 177 -0.85 -31.01 -3.12
C LEU A 177 -1.03 -31.80 -4.43
N ASP A 178 -2.00 -31.38 -5.24
CA ASP A 178 -2.27 -31.92 -6.57
C ASP A 178 -2.42 -30.77 -7.58
N SER A 179 -1.47 -30.68 -8.51
CA SER A 179 -1.44 -29.67 -9.57
C SER A 179 -2.56 -29.88 -10.60
N SER A 180 -3.04 -31.11 -10.77
CA SER A 180 -4.12 -31.47 -11.69
C SER A 180 -5.51 -31.17 -11.15
N ALA A 181 -5.65 -31.03 -9.83
CA ALA A 181 -6.91 -30.66 -9.17
C ALA A 181 -7.23 -29.15 -9.25
N ILE A 182 -6.31 -28.32 -9.77
CA ILE A 182 -6.52 -26.87 -9.87
C ILE A 182 -7.47 -26.54 -11.03
N THR A 183 -8.70 -26.13 -10.70
CA THR A 183 -9.75 -25.79 -11.67
C THR A 183 -9.84 -24.31 -12.02
N THR A 184 -9.25 -23.43 -11.20
CA THR A 184 -9.25 -21.99 -11.49
C THR A 184 -8.24 -21.65 -12.59
N THR A 185 -8.59 -20.67 -13.42
CA THR A 185 -7.69 -20.05 -14.41
C THR A 185 -7.40 -18.59 -14.09
N SER A 186 -7.99 -18.05 -13.03
CA SER A 186 -7.75 -16.68 -12.59
C SER A 186 -6.37 -16.56 -11.96
N SER A 187 -5.58 -15.57 -12.40
CA SER A 187 -4.23 -15.33 -11.91
C SER A 187 -4.19 -15.07 -10.39
N TYR A 188 -5.22 -14.43 -9.83
CA TYR A 188 -5.33 -14.19 -8.39
C TYR A 188 -5.36 -15.51 -7.58
N PHE A 189 -6.41 -16.31 -7.77
CA PHE A 189 -6.61 -17.55 -7.02
C PHE A 189 -5.54 -18.60 -7.34
N TYR A 190 -5.05 -18.65 -8.58
CA TYR A 190 -3.94 -19.53 -8.96
C TYR A 190 -2.65 -19.13 -8.23
N GLY A 191 -2.37 -17.83 -8.13
CA GLY A 191 -1.28 -17.28 -7.32
C GLY A 191 -1.40 -17.67 -5.85
N LYS A 192 -2.59 -17.53 -5.23
CA LYS A 192 -2.82 -17.95 -3.83
C LYS A 192 -2.45 -19.42 -3.58
N LEU A 193 -2.80 -20.32 -4.50
CA LEU A 193 -2.46 -21.75 -4.41
C LEU A 193 -0.94 -22.00 -4.54
N ILE A 194 -0.27 -21.31 -5.47
CA ILE A 194 1.20 -21.33 -5.60
C ILE A 194 1.84 -20.88 -4.28
N ALA A 195 1.40 -19.76 -3.73
CA ALA A 195 2.00 -19.18 -2.53
C ALA A 195 1.75 -20.03 -1.28
N ARG A 196 0.56 -20.62 -1.16
CA ARG A 196 0.22 -21.60 -0.13
C ARG A 196 1.18 -22.79 -0.14
N ALA A 197 1.45 -23.38 -1.31
CA ALA A 197 2.39 -24.48 -1.44
C ALA A 197 3.83 -24.03 -1.11
N ALA A 198 4.26 -22.87 -1.62
CA ALA A 198 5.58 -22.30 -1.33
C ALA A 198 5.82 -22.08 0.17
N ARG A 199 4.78 -21.66 0.91
CA ARG A 199 4.86 -21.49 2.36
C ARG A 199 5.18 -22.79 3.09
N LEU A 200 4.66 -23.93 2.64
CA LEU A 200 4.94 -25.25 3.24
C LEU A 200 6.42 -25.64 3.14
N ALA A 201 7.11 -25.32 2.04
CA ALA A 201 8.55 -25.59 1.91
C ALA A 201 9.39 -24.75 2.89
N LEU A 202 8.98 -23.53 3.19
CA LEU A 202 9.68 -22.68 4.17
C LEU A 202 9.39 -23.11 5.62
N VAL A 203 8.17 -23.55 5.93
CA VAL A 203 7.88 -24.17 7.25
C VAL A 203 8.71 -25.46 7.41
N ALA A 204 8.80 -26.29 6.36
CA ALA A 204 9.60 -27.50 6.34
C ALA A 204 11.10 -27.24 6.61
N GLU A 205 11.65 -26.17 6.04
CA GLU A 205 13.02 -25.74 6.32
C GLU A 205 13.20 -25.28 7.79
N GLU A 206 12.26 -24.49 8.31
CA GLU A 206 12.33 -23.93 9.67
C GLU A 206 12.18 -24.97 10.80
N VAL A 207 11.40 -26.05 10.57
CA VAL A 207 11.28 -27.18 11.53
C VAL A 207 12.22 -28.36 11.20
N CYS A 208 13.20 -28.14 10.32
CA CYS A 208 14.21 -29.14 9.91
C CYS A 208 13.64 -30.44 9.30
N PHE A 209 12.42 -30.43 8.74
CA PHE A 209 11.75 -31.59 8.16
C PHE A 209 11.76 -31.54 6.63
N LEU A 210 12.93 -31.74 6.04
CA LEU A 210 13.18 -31.46 4.62
C LEU A 210 12.57 -32.48 3.64
N ASP A 211 12.12 -33.65 4.12
CA ASP A 211 11.64 -34.77 3.29
C ASP A 211 10.42 -34.44 2.42
N VAL A 212 9.65 -33.42 2.78
CA VAL A 212 8.48 -32.94 2.01
C VAL A 212 8.85 -31.98 0.88
N ILE A 213 10.03 -31.34 0.92
CA ILE A 213 10.44 -30.31 -0.05
C ILE A 213 10.45 -30.83 -1.50
N PRO A 214 10.86 -32.07 -1.83
CA PRO A 214 10.76 -32.61 -3.19
C PRO A 214 9.34 -32.59 -3.78
N ASN A 215 8.32 -32.87 -2.96
CA ASN A 215 6.92 -32.86 -3.39
C ASN A 215 6.41 -31.42 -3.60
N VAL A 216 6.71 -30.51 -2.68
CA VAL A 216 6.37 -29.09 -2.83
C VAL A 216 7.06 -28.50 -4.06
N ARG A 217 8.36 -28.77 -4.26
CA ARG A 217 9.11 -28.35 -5.45
C ARG A 217 8.47 -28.88 -6.74
N LYS A 218 8.04 -30.15 -6.78
CA LYS A 218 7.34 -30.72 -7.95
C LYS A 218 6.07 -29.91 -8.26
N PHE A 219 5.21 -29.71 -7.26
CA PHE A 219 3.97 -28.93 -7.41
C PHE A 219 4.26 -27.49 -7.88
N LEU A 220 5.25 -26.82 -7.29
CA LEU A 220 5.63 -25.46 -7.69
C LEU A 220 6.10 -25.40 -9.14
N LYS A 221 6.86 -26.38 -9.65
CA LYS A 221 7.27 -26.41 -11.06
C LYS A 221 6.08 -26.62 -11.98
N GLU A 222 5.25 -27.62 -11.70
CA GLU A 222 4.06 -27.94 -12.51
C GLU A 222 3.06 -26.78 -12.57
N THR A 223 3.01 -25.92 -11.54
CA THR A 223 2.09 -24.77 -11.47
C THR A 223 2.71 -23.44 -11.94
N ILE A 224 4.02 -23.22 -11.78
CA ILE A 224 4.68 -21.97 -12.18
C ILE A 224 5.20 -22.02 -13.61
N GLU A 225 5.85 -23.12 -14.03
CA GLU A 225 6.52 -23.20 -15.35
C GLU A 225 5.55 -22.88 -16.52
N PRO A 226 4.29 -23.35 -16.55
CA PRO A 226 3.36 -23.03 -17.64
C PRO A 226 3.02 -21.54 -17.77
N TRP A 227 3.04 -20.77 -16.67
CA TRP A 227 2.82 -19.32 -16.70
C TRP A 227 4.05 -18.57 -17.20
N LEU A 228 5.26 -19.02 -16.83
CA LEU A 228 6.53 -18.41 -17.26
C LEU A 228 6.95 -18.79 -18.68
N GLU A 229 6.41 -19.88 -19.23
CA GLU A 229 6.57 -20.28 -20.64
C GLU A 229 5.44 -19.76 -21.54
N GLY A 230 4.35 -19.21 -20.97
CA GLY A 230 3.16 -18.80 -21.73
C GLY A 230 2.37 -19.98 -22.32
N THR A 231 2.56 -21.18 -21.78
CA THR A 231 1.95 -22.44 -22.24
C THR A 231 0.70 -22.84 -21.44
N PHE A 232 0.39 -22.13 -20.34
CA PHE A 232 -0.88 -22.30 -19.63
C PHE A 232 -2.05 -22.00 -20.58
N GLY A 233 -2.92 -22.98 -20.84
CA GLY A 233 -3.94 -22.85 -21.87
C GLY A 233 -5.06 -21.86 -21.52
N GLY A 234 -5.48 -21.87 -20.26
CA GLY A 234 -6.67 -21.15 -19.76
C GLY A 234 -6.47 -19.65 -19.54
N ASN A 235 -5.25 -19.20 -19.30
CA ASN A 235 -4.89 -17.79 -19.08
C ASN A 235 -3.37 -17.61 -19.30
N GLY A 236 -2.81 -16.43 -19.10
CA GLY A 236 -1.36 -16.24 -19.15
C GLY A 236 -0.96 -14.78 -19.15
N PHE A 237 0.30 -14.49 -18.84
CA PHE A 237 0.86 -13.14 -18.84
C PHE A 237 1.32 -12.73 -20.24
N LEU A 238 0.93 -11.53 -20.66
CA LEU A 238 1.26 -10.93 -21.96
C LEU A 238 1.75 -9.50 -21.72
N HIS A 239 2.69 -9.01 -22.52
CA HIS A 239 3.12 -7.61 -22.45
C HIS A 239 2.26 -6.74 -23.37
N GLU A 240 1.92 -5.54 -22.92
CA GLU A 240 1.06 -4.56 -23.60
C GLU A 240 1.84 -3.25 -23.79
N ASP A 241 2.08 -2.88 -25.04
CA ASP A 241 3.02 -1.81 -25.43
C ASP A 241 2.49 -0.39 -25.19
N LYS A 242 1.17 -0.18 -25.16
CA LYS A 242 0.56 1.17 -25.18
C LYS A 242 0.64 1.86 -23.83
N CYS A 243 0.29 1.15 -22.76
CA CYS A 243 0.45 1.63 -21.39
C CYS A 243 1.77 1.16 -20.75
N GLY A 244 2.36 0.07 -21.25
CA GLY A 244 3.69 -0.40 -20.85
C GLY A 244 3.64 -1.22 -19.56
N GLY A 245 3.14 -2.46 -19.66
CA GLY A 245 3.13 -3.42 -18.56
C GLY A 245 2.59 -4.80 -18.96
N ILE A 246 2.27 -5.62 -17.97
CA ILE A 246 1.77 -6.99 -18.13
C ILE A 246 0.26 -7.01 -17.99
N VAL A 247 -0.45 -7.69 -18.89
CA VAL A 247 -1.89 -7.98 -18.79
C VAL A 247 -2.11 -9.48 -18.82
N THR A 248 -3.27 -9.96 -18.35
CA THR A 248 -3.64 -11.36 -18.52
C THR A 248 -4.37 -11.59 -19.86
N LYS A 249 -4.19 -12.78 -20.43
CA LYS A 249 -4.87 -13.22 -21.67
C LYS A 249 -6.40 -13.11 -21.57
N GLN A 250 -6.97 -13.38 -20.39
CA GLN A 250 -8.41 -13.14 -20.14
C GLN A 250 -8.73 -11.64 -20.06
N GLY A 251 -7.90 -10.87 -19.34
CA GLY A 251 -8.04 -9.42 -19.18
C GLY A 251 -8.02 -8.62 -20.49
N LEU A 252 -7.31 -9.10 -21.52
CA LEU A 252 -7.35 -8.52 -22.87
C LEU A 252 -8.73 -8.58 -23.55
N THR A 253 -9.57 -9.55 -23.16
CA THR A 253 -10.88 -9.79 -23.78
C THR A 253 -12.06 -9.41 -22.88
N ASP A 254 -11.84 -9.33 -21.57
CA ASP A 254 -12.83 -8.96 -20.57
C ASP A 254 -12.15 -8.10 -19.49
N SER A 255 -12.54 -6.82 -19.40
CA SER A 255 -12.02 -5.88 -18.41
C SER A 255 -12.44 -6.19 -16.97
N GLY A 256 -13.40 -7.09 -16.76
CA GLY A 256 -13.76 -7.62 -15.44
C GLY A 256 -12.98 -8.87 -15.04
N ALA A 257 -12.35 -9.57 -15.99
CA ALA A 257 -11.56 -10.75 -15.71
C ALA A 257 -10.33 -10.42 -14.85
N ASP A 258 -9.94 -11.37 -13.99
CA ASP A 258 -8.84 -11.19 -13.03
C ASP A 258 -8.97 -9.89 -12.23
N PHE A 259 -10.18 -9.55 -11.78
CA PHE A 259 -10.45 -8.35 -10.97
C PHE A 259 -9.94 -7.04 -11.62
N GLY A 260 -9.94 -6.97 -12.95
CA GLY A 260 -9.47 -5.81 -13.70
C GLY A 260 -7.98 -5.79 -14.00
N PHE A 261 -7.26 -6.91 -13.87
CA PHE A 261 -5.85 -7.00 -14.28
C PHE A 261 -5.64 -6.57 -15.74
N GLY A 262 -6.57 -6.87 -16.65
CA GLY A 262 -6.54 -6.38 -18.04
C GLY A 262 -6.59 -4.86 -18.21
N ILE A 263 -7.05 -4.12 -17.19
CA ILE A 263 -7.10 -2.65 -17.13
C ILE A 263 -6.18 -2.09 -16.03
N TYR A 264 -5.11 -2.84 -15.72
CA TYR A 264 -4.04 -2.47 -14.80
C TYR A 264 -4.41 -2.42 -13.29
N ASN A 265 -5.51 -3.05 -12.89
CA ASN A 265 -5.90 -3.16 -11.47
C ASN A 265 -5.23 -4.37 -10.78
N ASN A 266 -4.99 -4.28 -9.47
CA ASN A 266 -4.57 -5.42 -8.61
C ASN A 266 -3.24 -6.11 -8.97
N HIS A 267 -2.39 -5.53 -9.84
CA HIS A 267 -1.18 -6.19 -10.35
C HIS A 267 -0.25 -6.70 -9.25
N HIS A 268 0.10 -5.85 -8.29
CA HIS A 268 0.97 -6.20 -7.18
C HIS A 268 0.37 -7.29 -6.27
N PHE A 269 -0.96 -7.37 -6.11
CA PHE A 269 -1.60 -8.46 -5.36
C PHE A 269 -1.38 -9.80 -6.07
N HIS A 270 -1.74 -9.87 -7.36
CA HIS A 270 -1.65 -11.10 -8.15
C HIS A 270 -0.19 -11.53 -8.34
N LEU A 271 0.65 -10.62 -8.85
CA LEU A 271 2.05 -10.89 -9.15
C LEU A 271 2.85 -11.15 -7.87
N GLY A 272 2.51 -10.51 -6.74
CA GLY A 272 3.13 -10.76 -5.45
C GLY A 272 3.10 -12.24 -5.05
N TYR A 273 1.97 -12.92 -5.22
CA TYR A 273 1.86 -14.36 -4.98
C TYR A 273 2.72 -15.20 -5.94
N PHE A 274 2.80 -14.85 -7.22
CA PHE A 274 3.70 -15.52 -8.17
C PHE A 274 5.17 -15.29 -7.80
N LEU A 275 5.58 -14.07 -7.48
CA LEU A 275 6.94 -13.75 -7.02
C LEU A 275 7.30 -14.56 -5.76
N TYR A 276 6.37 -14.72 -4.81
CA TYR A 276 6.60 -15.53 -3.61
C TYR A 276 6.95 -16.97 -3.98
N GLY A 277 6.12 -17.61 -4.81
CA GLY A 277 6.33 -18.96 -5.29
C GLY A 277 7.62 -19.12 -6.11
N ILE A 278 7.92 -18.15 -6.98
CA ILE A 278 9.13 -18.12 -7.81
C ILE A 278 10.38 -17.96 -6.95
N ALA A 279 10.35 -17.13 -5.91
CA ALA A 279 11.47 -16.94 -4.98
C ALA A 279 11.78 -18.22 -4.20
N VAL A 280 10.75 -18.89 -3.67
CA VAL A 280 10.90 -20.19 -2.99
C VAL A 280 11.36 -21.27 -3.98
N LEU A 281 10.79 -21.33 -5.18
CA LEU A 281 11.20 -22.28 -6.21
C LEU A 281 12.66 -22.07 -6.63
N ALA A 282 13.11 -20.82 -6.79
CA ALA A 282 14.51 -20.51 -7.11
C ALA A 282 15.47 -20.89 -5.97
N LYS A 283 15.02 -20.87 -4.71
CA LYS A 283 15.76 -21.33 -3.53
C LYS A 283 15.88 -22.87 -3.48
N VAL A 284 14.80 -23.61 -3.74
CA VAL A 284 14.79 -25.10 -3.67
C VAL A 284 15.15 -25.81 -4.99
N ASP A 285 15.14 -25.08 -6.11
CA ASP A 285 15.65 -25.48 -7.42
C ASP A 285 16.38 -24.29 -8.10
N PRO A 286 17.66 -24.06 -7.74
CA PRO A 286 18.46 -22.98 -8.34
C PRO A 286 18.68 -23.13 -9.86
N ALA A 287 18.49 -24.32 -10.43
CA ALA A 287 18.57 -24.51 -11.88
C ALA A 287 17.31 -23.99 -12.58
N CYS A 288 16.12 -24.30 -12.04
CA CYS A 288 14.85 -23.71 -12.46
C CYS A 288 14.86 -22.18 -12.28
N GLY A 289 15.31 -21.69 -11.12
CA GLY A 289 15.45 -20.25 -10.88
C GLY A 289 16.32 -19.55 -11.94
N ARG A 290 17.48 -20.13 -12.30
CA ARG A 290 18.31 -19.58 -13.39
C ARG A 290 17.64 -19.63 -14.75
N LYS A 291 16.86 -20.68 -15.08
CA LYS A 291 16.12 -20.79 -16.35
C LYS A 291 15.14 -19.63 -16.55
N TYR A 292 14.42 -19.24 -15.50
CA TYR A 292 13.33 -18.25 -15.58
C TYR A 292 13.64 -16.88 -14.95
N ARG A 293 14.92 -16.57 -14.66
CA ARG A 293 15.30 -15.30 -14.03
C ARG A 293 14.76 -14.08 -14.79
N THR A 294 14.80 -14.10 -16.13
CA THR A 294 14.30 -12.99 -16.96
C THR A 294 12.80 -12.76 -16.76
N GLN A 295 12.00 -13.83 -16.76
CA GLN A 295 10.56 -13.76 -16.55
C GLN A 295 10.22 -13.33 -15.12
N ALA A 296 10.94 -13.83 -14.11
CA ALA A 296 10.77 -13.42 -12.72
C ALA A 296 10.99 -11.90 -12.53
N TYR A 297 12.04 -11.35 -13.15
CA TYR A 297 12.33 -9.91 -13.10
C TYR A 297 11.36 -9.09 -13.96
N SER A 298 10.78 -9.68 -15.01
CA SER A 298 9.69 -9.07 -15.80
C SER A 298 8.41 -8.90 -14.97
N LEU A 299 7.98 -9.95 -14.25
CA LEU A 299 6.83 -9.86 -13.32
C LEU A 299 7.06 -8.84 -12.19
N MET A 300 8.29 -8.76 -11.67
CA MET A 300 8.64 -7.77 -10.63
C MET A 300 8.69 -6.34 -11.18
N ALA A 301 9.23 -6.14 -12.38
CA ALA A 301 9.37 -4.83 -12.99
C ALA A 301 8.01 -4.19 -13.29
N ASP A 302 6.97 -4.98 -13.57
CA ASP A 302 5.61 -4.48 -13.82
C ASP A 302 5.10 -3.52 -12.73
N PHE A 303 5.17 -3.93 -11.45
CA PHE A 303 4.73 -3.10 -10.33
C PHE A 303 5.86 -2.32 -9.65
N MET A 304 7.11 -2.82 -9.71
CA MET A 304 8.24 -2.31 -8.91
C MET A 304 9.45 -1.80 -9.72
N ASN A 305 9.31 -1.55 -11.02
CA ASN A 305 10.42 -0.99 -11.82
C ASN A 305 10.89 0.37 -11.28
N LEU A 306 12.21 0.51 -11.10
CA LEU A 306 12.89 1.73 -10.66
C LEU A 306 13.47 2.57 -11.80
N GLY A 307 13.41 2.05 -13.03
CA GLY A 307 13.98 2.65 -14.23
C GLY A 307 13.45 4.06 -14.50
N ARG A 308 14.36 5.03 -14.60
CA ARG A 308 14.04 6.43 -14.95
C ARG A 308 14.11 6.72 -16.47
N ARG A 309 14.25 5.69 -17.32
CA ARG A 309 14.39 5.85 -18.78
C ARG A 309 13.03 5.99 -19.44
N SER A 310 12.90 6.91 -20.40
CA SER A 310 11.69 7.13 -21.20
C SER A 310 11.27 5.92 -22.04
N ASN A 311 12.22 5.03 -22.37
CA ASN A 311 12.02 3.85 -23.21
C ASN A 311 11.99 2.58 -22.34
N SER A 312 11.39 2.65 -21.15
CA SER A 312 11.20 1.52 -20.26
C SER A 312 9.93 0.76 -20.68
N ASN A 313 10.01 -0.57 -20.77
CA ASN A 313 8.84 -1.42 -21.07
C ASN A 313 7.80 -1.45 -19.94
N TYR A 314 8.19 -0.95 -18.76
CA TYR A 314 7.38 -0.85 -17.55
C TYR A 314 7.41 0.58 -17.01
N ALA A 315 6.26 1.06 -16.53
CA ALA A 315 6.20 2.31 -15.77
C ALA A 315 7.05 2.24 -14.49
N ARG A 316 7.46 3.39 -13.95
CA ARG A 316 8.24 3.44 -12.70
C ARG A 316 7.29 3.36 -11.51
N LEU A 317 7.45 2.34 -10.66
CA LEU A 317 6.64 2.11 -9.44
C LEU A 317 5.13 2.25 -9.71
N TRP A 318 4.59 1.46 -10.64
CA TRP A 318 3.21 1.62 -11.14
C TRP A 318 2.15 1.68 -10.03
N CYS A 319 2.28 0.82 -9.02
CA CYS A 319 1.36 0.76 -7.89
C CYS A 319 1.78 1.68 -6.73
N PHE A 320 3.08 1.84 -6.45
CA PHE A 320 3.56 2.49 -5.22
C PHE A 320 3.63 4.03 -5.34
N ASP A 321 2.97 4.72 -4.41
CA ASP A 321 2.93 6.18 -4.35
C ASP A 321 3.98 6.72 -3.37
N LEU A 322 5.11 7.22 -3.89
CA LEU A 322 6.20 7.77 -3.07
C LEU A 322 5.82 9.00 -2.21
N TYR A 323 4.66 9.62 -2.42
CA TYR A 323 4.17 10.71 -1.55
C TYR A 323 3.25 10.17 -0.45
N LYS A 324 2.41 9.18 -0.77
CA LYS A 324 1.51 8.54 0.20
C LYS A 324 2.15 7.38 0.97
N LEU A 325 3.33 6.91 0.55
CA LEU A 325 4.06 5.79 1.16
C LEU A 325 3.31 4.45 1.11
N HIS A 326 2.25 4.35 0.30
CA HIS A 326 1.47 3.13 0.12
C HIS A 326 1.10 2.93 -1.35
N SER A 327 0.56 1.75 -1.66
CA SER A 327 0.19 1.35 -3.01
C SER A 327 -1.24 1.75 -3.36
N TRP A 328 -1.53 1.85 -4.65
CA TRP A 328 -2.89 1.98 -5.17
C TRP A 328 -3.25 0.75 -5.99
N VAL A 329 -4.49 0.28 -5.82
CA VAL A 329 -5.02 -0.88 -6.53
C VAL A 329 -5.32 -0.57 -8.00
N GLU A 330 -5.77 0.65 -8.29
CA GLU A 330 -6.44 0.97 -9.55
C GLU A 330 -5.50 1.50 -10.63
N GLY A 331 -5.58 0.88 -11.81
CA GLY A 331 -4.88 1.25 -13.02
C GLY A 331 -5.64 2.32 -13.79
N LEU A 332 -6.49 1.88 -14.72
CA LEU A 332 -7.21 2.72 -15.69
C LEU A 332 -8.69 2.94 -15.36
N THR A 333 -9.18 2.46 -14.21
CA THR A 333 -10.56 2.71 -13.76
C THR A 333 -10.66 4.08 -13.08
N GLU A 334 -11.67 4.89 -13.43
CA GLU A 334 -11.90 6.22 -12.86
C GLU A 334 -13.07 6.20 -11.86
N PHE A 335 -12.86 6.80 -10.68
CA PHE A 335 -13.86 6.98 -9.64
C PHE A 335 -13.88 8.43 -9.13
N ALA A 336 -15.05 8.91 -8.73
CA ALA A 336 -15.24 10.27 -8.20
C ALA A 336 -14.42 10.53 -6.92
N ASP A 337 -14.23 9.50 -6.09
CA ASP A 337 -13.44 9.57 -4.86
C ASP A 337 -11.93 9.38 -5.08
N GLY A 338 -11.49 9.29 -6.34
CA GLY A 338 -10.12 9.00 -6.75
C GLY A 338 -9.73 7.54 -6.57
N ARG A 339 -8.42 7.27 -6.58
CA ARG A 339 -7.87 5.92 -6.40
C ARG A 339 -8.17 5.33 -5.02
N ASN A 340 -8.23 4.01 -4.91
CA ASN A 340 -8.33 3.30 -3.63
C ASN A 340 -7.36 2.13 -3.43
N GLN A 341 -7.32 1.66 -2.18
CA GLN A 341 -6.78 0.38 -1.75
C GLN A 341 -7.67 -0.20 -0.64
N GLU A 342 -7.98 -1.50 -0.73
CA GLU A 342 -8.77 -2.22 0.28
C GLU A 342 -7.85 -2.95 1.26
N ASN A 343 -7.10 -3.95 0.76
CA ASN A 343 -6.14 -4.75 1.52
C ASN A 343 -4.75 -4.09 1.62
N THR A 344 -4.15 -4.11 2.80
CA THR A 344 -2.76 -3.68 3.07
C THR A 344 -1.74 -4.83 3.08
N SER A 345 -2.15 -6.05 3.44
CA SER A 345 -1.25 -7.20 3.58
C SER A 345 -0.83 -7.85 2.26
N GLU A 346 -1.64 -7.75 1.19
CA GLU A 346 -1.24 -8.15 -0.17
C GLU A 346 -0.18 -7.23 -0.80
N PRO A 347 -0.26 -5.89 -0.68
CA PRO A 347 0.87 -5.00 -0.96
C PRO A 347 2.15 -5.38 -0.20
N VAL A 348 2.04 -5.60 1.10
CA VAL A 348 3.18 -6.00 1.94
C VAL A 348 3.77 -7.34 1.47
N ASN A 349 2.92 -8.32 1.11
CA ASN A 349 3.34 -9.57 0.48
C ASN A 349 4.09 -9.34 -0.86
N ALA A 350 3.64 -8.41 -1.70
CA ALA A 350 4.29 -8.14 -2.99
C ALA A 350 5.75 -7.66 -2.82
N TYR A 351 5.97 -6.68 -1.94
CA TYR A 351 7.32 -6.14 -1.66
C TYR A 351 8.18 -7.10 -0.83
N TYR A 352 7.58 -7.86 0.09
CA TYR A 352 8.22 -8.98 0.78
C TYR A 352 8.71 -10.05 -0.21
N SER A 353 7.88 -10.42 -1.17
CA SER A 353 8.20 -11.41 -2.20
C SER A 353 9.27 -10.92 -3.18
N ALA A 354 9.25 -9.63 -3.54
CA ALA A 354 10.36 -9.01 -4.28
C ALA A 354 11.68 -9.08 -3.51
N THR A 355 11.64 -8.89 -2.18
CA THR A 355 12.81 -9.01 -1.30
C THR A 355 13.33 -10.44 -1.23
N LEU A 356 12.46 -11.43 -1.03
CA LEU A 356 12.82 -12.85 -1.05
C LEU A 356 13.39 -13.27 -2.42
N MET A 357 12.85 -12.72 -3.51
CA MET A 357 13.39 -12.90 -4.85
C MET A 357 14.82 -12.34 -4.95
N GLY A 358 15.09 -11.18 -4.35
CA GLY A 358 16.43 -10.62 -4.20
C GLY A 358 17.38 -11.56 -3.46
N LEU A 359 16.95 -12.12 -2.32
CA LEU A 359 17.72 -13.11 -1.56
C LEU A 359 18.02 -14.38 -2.38
N ALA A 360 17.03 -14.94 -3.09
CA ALA A 360 17.20 -16.15 -3.90
C ALA A 360 18.14 -15.95 -5.10
N TYR A 361 18.20 -14.74 -5.66
CA TYR A 361 19.02 -14.43 -6.84
C TYR A 361 20.33 -13.68 -6.55
N GLY A 362 20.63 -13.40 -5.29
CA GLY A 362 21.81 -12.64 -4.85
C GLY A 362 21.79 -11.16 -5.23
N ASP A 363 20.61 -10.56 -5.43
CA ASP A 363 20.45 -9.15 -5.79
C ASP A 363 20.19 -8.30 -4.55
N THR A 364 21.26 -7.71 -4.01
CA THR A 364 21.21 -6.88 -2.80
C THR A 364 20.50 -5.55 -3.00
N HIS A 365 20.39 -5.04 -4.23
CA HIS A 365 19.66 -3.81 -4.51
C HIS A 365 18.15 -4.05 -4.51
N LEU A 366 17.72 -5.20 -5.06
CA LEU A 366 16.36 -5.68 -4.98
C LEU A 366 15.96 -5.97 -3.52
N VAL A 367 16.84 -6.59 -2.72
CA VAL A 367 16.60 -6.78 -1.27
C VAL A 367 16.37 -5.44 -0.56
N ALA A 368 17.29 -4.48 -0.70
CA ALA A 368 17.18 -3.19 -0.02
C ALA A 368 15.93 -2.40 -0.45
N THR A 369 15.57 -2.45 -1.74
CA THR A 369 14.40 -1.72 -2.25
C THR A 369 13.09 -2.38 -1.81
N GLY A 370 12.98 -3.71 -1.91
CA GLY A 370 11.80 -4.45 -1.47
C GLY A 370 11.56 -4.28 0.03
N SER A 371 12.60 -4.38 0.86
CA SER A 371 12.50 -4.11 2.31
C SER A 371 12.05 -2.68 2.62
N LEU A 372 12.55 -1.69 1.89
CA LEU A 372 12.13 -0.30 2.07
C LEU A 372 10.65 -0.10 1.71
N LEU A 373 10.20 -0.59 0.55
CA LEU A 373 8.80 -0.44 0.14
C LEU A 373 7.84 -1.21 1.06
N ALA A 374 8.21 -2.42 1.49
CA ALA A 374 7.45 -3.16 2.50
C ALA A 374 7.35 -2.41 3.84
N ALA A 375 8.44 -1.79 4.32
CA ALA A 375 8.45 -1.01 5.56
C ALA A 375 7.55 0.24 5.46
N LEU A 376 7.56 0.93 4.32
CA LEU A 376 6.71 2.09 4.08
C LEU A 376 5.23 1.70 3.99
N GLU A 377 4.91 0.62 3.28
CA GLU A 377 3.55 0.10 3.14
C GLU A 377 2.96 -0.35 4.49
N ILE A 378 3.78 -1.00 5.35
CA ILE A 378 3.42 -1.31 6.74
C ILE A 378 3.16 -0.04 7.54
N HIS A 379 4.05 0.95 7.46
CA HIS A 379 3.90 2.21 8.19
C HIS A 379 2.61 2.95 7.79
N ALA A 380 2.29 2.96 6.51
CA ALA A 380 1.03 3.51 5.99
C ALA A 380 -0.20 2.72 6.45
N ALA A 381 -0.14 1.38 6.47
CA ALA A 381 -1.20 0.54 6.99
C ALA A 381 -1.47 0.79 8.49
N GLN A 382 -0.41 0.86 9.28
CA GLN A 382 -0.46 1.19 10.71
C GLN A 382 -0.92 2.62 10.99
N THR A 383 -0.75 3.55 10.04
CA THR A 383 -1.19 4.94 10.16
C THR A 383 -2.65 5.12 9.75
N TRP A 384 -3.07 4.62 8.59
CA TRP A 384 -4.39 4.91 8.04
C TRP A 384 -5.40 3.76 8.08
N TRP A 385 -4.97 2.50 8.07
CA TRP A 385 -5.90 1.37 8.16
C TRP A 385 -6.15 0.94 9.60
N HIS A 386 -5.15 0.99 10.48
CA HIS A 386 -5.31 0.62 11.88
C HIS A 386 -5.97 1.77 12.65
N VAL A 387 -7.23 1.59 13.06
CA VAL A 387 -8.02 2.62 13.74
C VAL A 387 -8.00 2.31 15.23
N LYS A 388 -7.09 2.96 15.96
CA LYS A 388 -6.95 2.81 17.42
C LYS A 388 -7.95 3.69 18.17
N GLU A 389 -8.35 3.29 19.38
CA GLU A 389 -9.35 4.04 20.16
C GLU A 389 -8.84 5.42 20.64
N GLU A 390 -7.55 5.54 20.89
CA GLU A 390 -6.88 6.75 21.35
C GLU A 390 -6.50 7.75 20.24
N ASP A 391 -6.54 7.31 18.97
CA ASP A 391 -6.06 8.11 17.83
C ASP A 391 -7.09 9.14 17.36
N LYS A 392 -6.63 10.38 17.20
CA LYS A 392 -7.43 11.54 16.74
C LYS A 392 -7.40 11.77 15.24
N LEU A 393 -6.86 10.81 14.49
CA LEU A 393 -6.77 10.87 13.03
C LEU A 393 -8.15 10.88 12.35
N TYR A 394 -9.10 10.15 12.94
CA TYR A 394 -10.47 10.03 12.45
C TYR A 394 -11.47 10.64 13.45
N PRO A 395 -12.65 11.11 12.99
CA PRO A 395 -13.69 11.60 13.88
C PRO A 395 -14.13 10.55 14.90
N GLU A 396 -14.48 10.97 16.12
CA GLU A 396 -14.80 10.07 17.25
C GLU A 396 -15.87 9.02 16.89
N ASP A 397 -16.91 9.39 16.14
CA ASP A 397 -17.95 8.46 15.68
C ASP A 397 -17.40 7.35 14.76
N PHE A 398 -16.41 7.65 13.91
CA PHE A 398 -15.77 6.66 13.05
C PHE A 398 -14.85 5.75 13.86
N THR A 399 -14.02 6.32 14.74
CA THR A 399 -13.12 5.56 15.62
C THR A 399 -13.88 4.65 16.57
N LYS A 400 -15.02 5.09 17.10
CA LYS A 400 -15.87 4.29 17.99
C LYS A 400 -16.36 3.00 17.32
N GLU A 401 -16.86 3.10 16.08
CA GLU A 401 -17.48 1.97 15.37
C GLU A 401 -16.47 1.04 14.66
N ASN A 402 -15.24 1.50 14.40
CA ASN A 402 -14.27 0.81 13.54
C ASN A 402 -12.91 0.58 14.24
N ARG A 403 -12.32 -0.62 14.12
CA ARG A 403 -10.88 -0.85 14.39
C ARG A 403 -10.02 -0.94 13.13
N VAL A 404 -10.64 -1.04 11.95
CA VAL A 404 -9.95 -0.97 10.66
C VAL A 404 -10.72 -0.15 9.63
N VAL A 405 -10.03 0.60 8.76
CA VAL A 405 -10.62 1.09 7.50
C VAL A 405 -10.89 -0.11 6.59
N GLY A 406 -12.05 -0.11 5.91
CA GLY A 406 -12.39 -1.14 4.92
C GLY A 406 -11.73 -0.84 3.57
N VAL A 407 -12.15 0.25 2.92
CA VAL A 407 -11.49 0.77 1.71
C VAL A 407 -11.01 2.19 1.96
N LEU A 408 -9.71 2.43 1.77
CA LEU A 408 -9.11 3.77 1.78
C LEU A 408 -9.14 4.34 0.36
N TRP A 409 -9.68 5.54 0.23
CA TRP A 409 -9.74 6.27 -1.05
C TRP A 409 -8.95 7.57 -0.96
N ALA A 410 -8.60 8.17 -2.10
CA ALA A 410 -7.97 9.48 -2.13
C ALA A 410 -8.81 10.57 -1.43
N ASN A 411 -10.15 10.51 -1.55
CA ASN A 411 -11.08 11.52 -1.02
C ASN A 411 -12.07 11.02 0.06
N LYS A 412 -12.08 9.72 0.42
CA LYS A 412 -12.96 9.17 1.48
C LYS A 412 -12.32 8.01 2.28
N ARG A 413 -13.03 7.52 3.29
CA ARG A 413 -12.73 6.30 4.06
C ARG A 413 -14.03 5.51 4.20
N ASP A 414 -14.09 4.30 3.64
CA ASP A 414 -15.25 3.43 3.76
C ASP A 414 -15.04 2.36 4.85
N SER A 415 -16.06 2.11 5.65
CA SER A 415 -16.10 0.96 6.58
C SER A 415 -16.48 -0.35 5.90
N GLY A 416 -17.09 -0.30 4.70
CA GLY A 416 -17.45 -1.48 3.91
C GLY A 416 -16.26 -2.05 3.13
N LEU A 417 -16.47 -3.23 2.55
CA LEU A 417 -15.59 -3.83 1.54
C LEU A 417 -16.36 -3.89 0.20
N TRP A 418 -15.65 -4.06 -0.92
CA TRP A 418 -16.25 -4.26 -2.24
C TRP A 418 -17.26 -5.42 -2.30
N PHE A 419 -17.10 -6.41 -1.41
CA PHE A 419 -17.88 -7.64 -1.36
C PHE A 419 -18.47 -7.96 0.02
N ALA A 420 -18.49 -6.99 0.96
CA ALA A 420 -19.04 -7.18 2.30
C ALA A 420 -19.51 -5.86 2.94
N PRO A 421 -20.66 -5.85 3.66
CA PRO A 421 -21.10 -4.68 4.42
C PRO A 421 -20.20 -4.42 5.64
N PRO A 422 -20.24 -3.20 6.23
CA PRO A 422 -19.42 -2.83 7.40
C PRO A 422 -19.50 -3.78 8.60
N ASP A 423 -20.66 -4.42 8.80
CA ASP A 423 -20.93 -5.34 9.91
C ASP A 423 -20.15 -6.67 9.81
N TRP A 424 -19.59 -7.00 8.64
CA TRP A 424 -18.87 -8.26 8.43
C TRP A 424 -17.41 -8.10 8.85
N LYS A 425 -17.23 -7.75 10.13
CA LYS A 425 -15.93 -7.49 10.79
C LYS A 425 -14.94 -8.62 10.61
N GLU A 426 -15.43 -9.87 10.56
CA GLU A 426 -14.61 -11.06 10.32
C GLU A 426 -13.90 -11.04 8.97
N ARG A 427 -14.51 -10.40 7.95
CA ARG A 427 -13.90 -10.22 6.64
C ARG A 427 -12.98 -9.01 6.63
N ARG A 428 -13.41 -7.91 7.25
CA ARG A 428 -12.63 -6.67 7.34
C ARG A 428 -11.29 -6.88 8.05
N LEU A 429 -11.26 -7.68 9.13
CA LEU A 429 -10.01 -8.13 9.75
C LEU A 429 -9.27 -9.11 8.83
N GLY A 430 -9.96 -10.17 8.36
CA GLY A 430 -9.34 -11.25 7.61
C GLY A 430 -8.59 -10.80 6.35
N ILE A 431 -9.11 -9.81 5.61
CA ILE A 431 -8.41 -9.27 4.44
C ILE A 431 -7.10 -8.58 4.82
N GLN A 432 -7.05 -7.83 5.93
CA GLN A 432 -5.84 -7.09 6.33
C GLN A 432 -4.72 -8.00 6.85
N LEU A 433 -4.92 -9.32 6.92
CA LEU A 433 -3.91 -10.30 7.30
C LEU A 433 -3.54 -11.29 6.19
N LEU A 434 -4.38 -11.48 5.17
CA LEU A 434 -4.12 -12.50 4.14
C LEU A 434 -3.18 -11.94 3.04
N PRO A 435 -2.05 -12.61 2.74
CA PRO A 435 -1.58 -13.90 3.28
C PRO A 435 -0.81 -13.78 4.61
N LEU A 436 -0.99 -14.79 5.48
CA LEU A 436 -0.27 -14.89 6.75
C LEU A 436 1.20 -15.32 6.52
N LEU A 437 2.13 -14.41 6.78
CA LEU A 437 3.56 -14.52 6.49
C LEU A 437 4.41 -14.04 7.68
N PRO A 438 5.74 -14.30 7.72
CA PRO A 438 6.61 -13.74 8.75
C PRO A 438 6.51 -12.22 8.92
N ILE A 439 6.39 -11.49 7.81
CA ILE A 439 6.26 -10.03 7.81
C ILE A 439 4.94 -9.52 8.44
N SER A 440 3.91 -10.38 8.54
CA SER A 440 2.66 -10.04 9.23
C SER A 440 2.88 -9.73 10.72
N GLU A 441 3.96 -10.21 11.34
CA GLU A 441 4.36 -9.86 12.72
C GLU A 441 4.70 -8.37 12.85
N VAL A 442 5.28 -7.79 11.80
CA VAL A 442 5.67 -6.38 11.78
C VAL A 442 4.48 -5.50 11.41
N LEU A 443 3.57 -5.98 10.56
CA LEU A 443 2.31 -5.30 10.27
C LEU A 443 1.44 -5.15 11.52
N PHE A 444 1.27 -6.23 12.28
CA PHE A 444 0.52 -6.27 13.54
C PHE A 444 1.42 -6.23 14.79
N SER A 445 2.49 -5.41 14.75
CA SER A 445 3.47 -5.32 15.85
C SER A 445 2.92 -4.65 17.12
N ASP A 446 1.80 -3.94 17.03
CA ASP A 446 1.11 -3.33 18.16
C ASP A 446 0.15 -4.36 18.78
N VAL A 447 0.57 -4.93 19.92
CA VAL A 447 -0.17 -5.96 20.65
C VAL A 447 -1.47 -5.41 21.26
N GLY A 448 -1.47 -4.15 21.67
CA GLY A 448 -2.66 -3.47 22.21
C GLY A 448 -3.74 -3.32 21.15
N PHE A 449 -3.39 -2.69 20.03
CA PHE A 449 -4.28 -2.57 18.88
C PHE A 449 -4.74 -3.94 18.36
N THR A 450 -3.86 -4.94 18.29
CA THR A 450 -4.22 -6.30 17.87
C THR A 450 -5.30 -6.90 18.78
N ARG A 451 -5.17 -6.74 20.09
CA ARG A 451 -6.16 -7.20 21.08
C ARG A 451 -7.51 -6.48 20.91
N GLU A 452 -7.50 -5.17 20.68
CA GLU A 452 -8.71 -4.39 20.38
C GLU A 452 -9.39 -4.86 19.08
N LEU A 453 -8.63 -5.03 18.01
CA LEU A 453 -9.10 -5.47 16.70
C LEU A 453 -9.73 -6.87 16.75
N VAL A 454 -9.11 -7.81 17.46
CA VAL A 454 -9.67 -9.15 17.70
C VAL A 454 -10.96 -9.04 18.51
N ASN A 455 -10.95 -8.34 19.66
CA ASN A 455 -12.12 -8.18 20.53
C ASN A 455 -13.31 -7.51 19.81
N TRP A 456 -13.06 -6.48 19.00
CA TRP A 456 -14.06 -5.81 18.17
C TRP A 456 -14.67 -6.75 17.11
N THR A 457 -13.90 -7.74 16.65
CA THR A 457 -14.29 -8.73 15.63
C THR A 457 -15.01 -9.95 16.21
N LEU A 458 -14.64 -10.42 17.40
CA LEU A 458 -15.17 -11.65 18.01
C LEU A 458 -16.72 -11.77 17.99
N PRO A 459 -17.53 -10.72 18.26
CA PRO A 459 -18.99 -10.80 18.18
C PRO A 459 -19.53 -11.21 16.80
N ALA A 460 -18.82 -10.90 15.72
CA ALA A 460 -19.23 -11.28 14.36
C ALA A 460 -19.15 -12.79 14.12
N LEU A 461 -18.37 -13.54 14.92
CA LEU A 461 -18.24 -14.99 14.84
C LEU A 461 -19.48 -15.76 15.33
N ALA A 462 -20.42 -15.10 16.01
CA ALA A 462 -21.73 -15.68 16.34
C ALA A 462 -22.60 -15.92 15.10
N ARG A 463 -22.29 -15.25 13.97
CA ARG A 463 -22.92 -15.47 12.67
C ARG A 463 -22.34 -16.71 11.98
N ARG A 464 -23.01 -17.22 10.94
CA ARG A 464 -22.46 -18.31 10.09
C ARG A 464 -21.28 -17.81 9.24
N VAL A 465 -20.09 -17.79 9.84
CA VAL A 465 -18.82 -17.38 9.22
C VAL A 465 -18.10 -18.57 8.58
N ARG A 466 -17.38 -18.34 7.47
CA ARG A 466 -16.51 -19.36 6.84
C ARG A 466 -15.31 -19.65 7.74
N GLU A 467 -15.04 -20.92 8.03
CA GLU A 467 -13.95 -21.39 8.92
C GLU A 467 -12.59 -20.74 8.59
N GLY A 468 -12.26 -20.61 7.30
CA GLY A 468 -10.99 -20.01 6.88
C GLY A 468 -10.72 -18.58 7.37
N LEU A 469 -11.77 -17.77 7.57
CA LEU A 469 -11.64 -16.42 8.12
C LEU A 469 -11.40 -16.43 9.64
N LYS A 470 -11.93 -17.43 10.34
CA LYS A 470 -11.70 -17.60 11.79
C LYS A 470 -10.21 -17.84 12.08
N GLY A 471 -9.53 -18.60 11.21
CA GLY A 471 -8.09 -18.86 11.35
C GLY A 471 -7.24 -17.59 11.37
N PHE A 472 -7.58 -16.55 10.62
CA PHE A 472 -6.86 -15.27 10.66
C PHE A 472 -7.12 -14.49 11.97
N ILE A 473 -8.33 -14.56 12.51
CA ILE A 473 -8.67 -13.94 13.80
C ILE A 473 -7.91 -14.65 14.93
N TYR A 474 -7.87 -15.98 14.92
CA TYR A 474 -7.12 -16.77 15.91
C TYR A 474 -5.60 -16.61 15.75
N ALA A 475 -5.10 -16.37 14.53
CA ALA A 475 -3.70 -16.01 14.33
C ALA A 475 -3.34 -14.69 15.04
N LEU A 476 -4.17 -13.65 14.93
CA LEU A 476 -3.96 -12.40 15.67
C LEU A 476 -4.16 -12.57 17.19
N GLU A 477 -5.16 -13.35 17.61
CA GLU A 477 -5.35 -13.69 19.03
C GLU A 477 -4.08 -14.32 19.63
N GLY A 478 -3.43 -15.22 18.89
CA GLY A 478 -2.20 -15.88 19.33
C GLY A 478 -0.98 -14.98 19.52
N ILE A 479 -1.04 -13.70 19.12
CA ILE A 479 0.00 -12.71 19.45
C ILE A 479 0.01 -12.43 20.97
N TYR A 480 -1.15 -12.47 21.65
CA TYR A 480 -1.29 -12.16 23.08
C TYR A 480 -1.92 -13.29 23.93
N ASP A 481 -2.64 -14.23 23.32
CA ASP A 481 -3.22 -15.41 23.99
C ASP A 481 -3.00 -16.66 23.13
N LYS A 482 -1.79 -17.20 23.27
CA LYS A 482 -1.27 -18.34 22.51
C LYS A 482 -2.05 -19.63 22.79
N GLU A 483 -2.47 -19.86 24.03
CA GLU A 483 -3.14 -21.10 24.44
C GLU A 483 -4.57 -21.17 23.89
N SER A 484 -5.36 -20.10 24.10
CA SER A 484 -6.71 -19.96 23.55
C SER A 484 -6.71 -20.06 22.01
N ALA A 485 -5.79 -19.34 21.36
CA ALA A 485 -5.66 -19.36 19.91
C ALA A 485 -5.30 -20.76 19.36
N LEU A 486 -4.39 -21.48 20.03
CA LEU A 486 -3.97 -22.82 19.62
C LEU A 486 -5.13 -23.82 19.70
N GLU A 487 -5.91 -23.81 20.78
CA GLU A 487 -7.09 -24.67 20.93
C GLU A 487 -8.12 -24.37 19.82
N LYS A 488 -8.41 -23.09 19.57
CA LYS A 488 -9.36 -22.67 18.53
C LYS A 488 -8.90 -23.08 17.13
N ILE A 489 -7.61 -22.96 16.82
CA ILE A 489 -7.02 -23.36 15.53
C ILE A 489 -7.10 -24.88 15.32
N LYS A 490 -6.87 -25.69 16.36
CA LYS A 490 -7.01 -27.16 16.30
C LYS A 490 -8.44 -27.62 16.02
N ASN A 491 -9.42 -26.83 16.44
CA ASN A 491 -10.85 -27.11 16.26
C ASN A 491 -11.44 -26.56 14.94
N LEU A 492 -10.62 -25.95 14.07
CA LEU A 492 -11.06 -25.48 12.75
C LEU A 492 -11.36 -26.63 11.79
N ASN A 493 -12.48 -26.55 11.07
CA ASN A 493 -12.89 -27.55 10.08
C ASN A 493 -12.51 -27.18 8.64
N GLY A 494 -11.80 -26.07 8.44
CA GLY A 494 -11.33 -25.60 7.13
C GLY A 494 -10.52 -24.31 7.22
N HIS A 495 -9.79 -24.02 6.15
CA HIS A 495 -8.87 -22.88 6.06
C HIS A 495 -9.22 -21.99 4.86
N ASP A 496 -8.62 -20.80 4.78
CA ASP A 496 -8.64 -19.98 3.57
C ASP A 496 -7.95 -20.69 2.41
N ASP A 497 -8.31 -20.40 1.17
CA ASP A 497 -7.74 -21.10 0.00
C ASP A 497 -6.22 -20.90 -0.14
N GLY A 498 -5.70 -19.75 0.31
CA GLY A 498 -4.28 -19.42 0.40
C GLY A 498 -3.59 -19.82 1.71
N ASN A 499 -4.26 -20.51 2.65
CA ASN A 499 -3.70 -20.84 3.97
C ASN A 499 -3.80 -22.34 4.32
N THR A 500 -3.15 -22.77 5.40
CA THR A 500 -3.09 -24.17 5.86
C THR A 500 -3.13 -24.27 7.38
N LEU A 501 -3.46 -25.46 7.90
CA LEU A 501 -3.27 -25.77 9.33
C LEU A 501 -1.79 -25.65 9.70
N THR A 502 -0.91 -26.17 8.85
CA THR A 502 0.56 -26.07 9.00
C THR A 502 1.02 -24.63 9.24
N ASN A 503 0.57 -23.67 8.43
CA ASN A 503 0.98 -22.27 8.54
C ASN A 503 0.36 -21.58 9.77
N LEU A 504 -0.85 -21.97 10.19
CA LEU A 504 -1.45 -21.47 11.44
C LEU A 504 -0.69 -21.99 12.67
N LEU A 505 -0.36 -23.29 12.73
CA LEU A 505 0.42 -23.88 13.81
C LEU A 505 1.84 -23.29 13.88
N TRP A 506 2.50 -23.15 12.72
CA TRP A 506 3.78 -22.44 12.61
C TRP A 506 3.70 -21.02 13.18
N TRP A 507 2.68 -20.25 12.80
CA TRP A 507 2.52 -18.88 13.25
C TRP A 507 2.41 -18.81 14.78
N ILE A 508 1.49 -19.57 15.37
CA ILE A 508 1.25 -19.62 16.82
C ILE A 508 2.50 -20.06 17.59
N HIS A 509 3.17 -21.13 17.15
CA HIS A 509 4.36 -21.65 17.83
C HIS A 509 5.60 -20.78 17.66
N SER A 510 5.64 -19.91 16.64
CA SER A 510 6.67 -18.88 16.48
C SER A 510 6.41 -17.58 17.27
N ARG A 511 5.23 -17.43 17.89
CA ARG A 511 4.98 -16.32 18.82
C ARG A 511 5.74 -16.59 20.12
N GLY A 512 6.48 -15.60 20.59
CA GLY A 512 7.13 -15.65 21.90
C GLY A 512 6.08 -15.58 23.00
N ASP A 513 6.32 -16.28 24.11
CA ASP A 513 5.50 -16.09 25.31
C ASP A 513 5.94 -14.75 25.95
N GLU A 514 5.00 -13.84 26.21
CA GLU A 514 5.33 -12.53 26.80
C GLU A 514 5.59 -12.66 28.31
N GLU A 515 6.85 -12.44 28.72
CA GLU A 515 7.07 -11.80 30.01
C GLU A 515 6.75 -10.30 29.83
N GLU A 516 5.81 -9.77 30.64
CA GLU A 516 5.49 -8.34 30.67
C GLU A 516 6.71 -7.53 31.14
N VAL A 517 7.58 -7.14 30.21
CA VAL A 517 8.61 -6.12 30.45
C VAL A 517 8.13 -4.80 29.88
N GLY A 518 7.50 -4.00 30.73
CA GLY A 518 7.01 -2.67 30.37
C GLY A 518 8.13 -1.79 29.81
N CYS A 519 8.00 -1.42 28.53
CA CYS A 519 8.78 -0.36 27.90
C CYS A 519 7.81 0.60 27.21
N GLU A 520 7.51 1.71 27.89
CA GLU A 520 6.96 2.90 27.23
C GLU A 520 7.98 3.37 26.17
N GLY A 521 7.57 3.39 24.90
CA GLY A 521 8.40 3.84 23.78
C GLY A 521 8.48 2.81 22.66
N GLY A 522 7.77 3.08 21.56
CA GLY A 522 7.72 2.18 20.40
C GLY A 522 9.07 2.01 19.68
N GLY A 523 9.16 0.92 18.91
CA GLY A 523 10.17 0.74 17.86
C GLY A 523 11.54 0.20 18.29
N LYS A 524 11.62 -1.09 18.72
CA LYS A 524 12.90 -1.84 18.77
C LYS A 524 12.79 -3.32 18.39
N PHE A 525 12.43 -3.62 17.14
CA PHE A 525 12.80 -4.90 16.51
C PHE A 525 14.26 -4.84 16.02
N CYS A 526 15.20 -4.76 16.96
CA CYS A 526 16.63 -4.59 16.66
C CYS A 526 17.37 -5.94 16.68
N TRP A 527 18.00 -6.29 15.56
CA TRP A 527 18.59 -7.61 15.33
C TRP A 527 20.07 -7.69 15.75
N PHE A 528 20.35 -8.10 16.99
CA PHE A 528 21.66 -8.66 17.35
C PHE A 528 21.52 -9.78 18.39
N GLY A 529 21.18 -10.98 17.91
CA GLY A 529 20.97 -12.19 18.71
C GLY A 529 21.57 -13.44 18.06
N ARG A 530 22.90 -13.56 18.09
CA ARG A 530 23.67 -14.78 17.77
C ARG A 530 23.35 -15.51 16.46
N TYR A 531 24.01 -15.10 15.38
CA TYR A 531 24.71 -16.06 14.52
C TYR A 531 26.13 -15.53 14.25
N CYS A 532 27.14 -16.31 14.65
CA CYS A 532 28.53 -16.12 14.29
C CYS A 532 29.07 -17.50 13.90
N HIS A 533 29.61 -17.57 12.69
CA HIS A 533 29.98 -18.78 11.92
C HIS A 533 28.80 -19.52 11.28
#